data_AF-A0A7L4REC9-F1
#
_entry.id   AF-A0A7L4REC9-F1
#
_cell.length_a   1.000
_cell.length_b   1.000
_cell.length_c   1.000
_cell.angle_alpha   90.00
_cell.angle_beta   90.00
_cell.angle_gamma   90.00
#
_symmetry.space_group_name_H-M   'P 1'
#
loop_
_entity.id
_entity.type
_entity.pdbx_description
1 polymer ?
#
loop_
_entity_poly.entity_id
_entity_poly.type
_entity_poly.pdbx_seq_one_letter_code
_entity_poly.pdbx_strand_id
1 'polypeptide(L)'
;METRKFAFLALFTIISVAAYQLKFSTILGVPSQSFNFFQFIGPMGAGIFNTTLGVVSVLFVEVLNFLISGKALDPITLVRFTPMMFAAFYFGSKSKSRVIVPLVCMGLFVLNPIGRQAWYYSLFWLIPVAAALWEDKLFLRSLGATFTAHAIGSVAFLYAFSIPAEVWTTLLPITAFERISFAIGISISYIAVNTILNSISSRVDLRALRIDPKYVLFTTRD
;
A
#
# COMPACT_ATOMS: atom_id res chain seq x y z
N MET A 1 26.41 -5.28 -11.75
CA MET A 1 24.95 -5.14 -11.98
C MET A 1 24.16 -5.37 -10.69
N GLU A 2 24.48 -6.39 -9.90
CA GLU A 2 23.85 -6.68 -8.59
C GLU A 2 24.06 -5.59 -7.53
N THR A 3 25.27 -5.07 -7.34
CA THR A 3 25.61 -4.12 -6.26
C THR A 3 24.78 -2.84 -6.26
N ARG A 4 24.43 -2.33 -7.46
CA ARG A 4 23.62 -1.11 -7.59
C ARG A 4 22.15 -1.36 -7.24
N LYS A 5 21.62 -2.56 -7.54
CA LYS A 5 20.27 -2.97 -7.11
C LYS A 5 20.15 -2.99 -5.59
N PHE A 6 21.16 -3.57 -4.92
CA PHE A 6 21.21 -3.58 -3.47
C PHE A 6 21.34 -2.18 -2.88
N ALA A 7 22.10 -1.28 -3.50
CA ALA A 7 22.17 0.12 -3.05
C ALA A 7 20.80 0.83 -3.15
N PHE A 8 20.06 0.64 -4.24
CA PHE A 8 18.70 1.21 -4.37
C PHE A 8 17.69 0.56 -3.42
N LEU A 9 17.76 -0.75 -3.25
CA LEU A 9 16.93 -1.44 -2.27
C LEU A 9 17.24 -0.94 -0.85
N ALA A 10 18.51 -0.72 -0.51
CA ALA A 10 18.93 -0.16 0.77
C ALA A 10 18.40 1.27 0.95
N LEU A 11 18.56 2.14 -0.07
CA LEU A 11 18.04 3.51 -0.03
C LEU A 11 16.51 3.53 0.13
N PHE A 12 15.80 2.73 -0.68
CA PHE A 12 14.35 2.57 -0.56
C PHE A 12 13.96 2.10 0.83
N THR A 13 14.69 1.13 1.38
CA THR A 13 14.45 0.61 2.74
C THR A 13 14.65 1.69 3.79
N ILE A 14 15.75 2.45 3.74
CA ILE A 14 16.05 3.53 4.70
C ILE A 14 14.95 4.58 4.69
N ILE A 15 14.57 5.07 3.49
CA ILE A 15 13.50 6.06 3.34
C ILE A 15 12.16 5.48 3.84
N SER A 16 11.90 4.21 3.52
CA SER A 16 10.65 3.54 3.92
C SER A 16 10.54 3.34 5.43
N VAL A 17 11.62 2.92 6.09
CA VAL A 17 11.68 2.78 7.54
C VAL A 17 11.54 4.14 8.22
N ALA A 18 12.20 5.18 7.70
CA ALA A 18 12.06 6.55 8.21
C ALA A 18 10.62 7.06 8.10
N ALA A 19 9.97 6.87 6.95
CA ALA A 19 8.56 7.22 6.76
C ALA A 19 7.62 6.40 7.65
N TYR A 20 8.00 5.16 8.00
CA TYR A 20 7.23 4.31 8.91
C TYR A 20 7.16 4.90 10.33
N GLN A 21 8.22 5.56 10.79
CA GLN A 21 8.26 6.19 12.12
C GLN A 21 7.35 7.42 12.22
N LEU A 22 7.01 8.04 11.09
CA LEU A 22 6.17 9.24 11.05
C LEU A 22 4.70 8.84 11.02
N LYS A 23 3.96 9.17 12.09
CA LYS A 23 2.51 8.94 12.18
C LYS A 23 1.76 9.92 11.28
N PHE A 24 0.71 9.43 10.62
CA PHE A 24 -0.16 10.22 9.74
C PHE A 24 -1.55 10.42 10.36
N SER A 25 -2.30 9.34 10.61
CA SER A 25 -3.64 9.40 11.24
C SER A 25 -3.83 8.25 12.21
N THR A 26 -4.59 8.46 13.29
CA THR A 26 -4.93 7.40 14.25
C THR A 26 -5.97 6.45 13.66
N ILE A 27 -5.81 5.14 13.90
CA ILE A 27 -6.81 4.15 13.47
C ILE A 27 -7.97 4.20 14.47
N LEU A 28 -9.12 4.71 14.03
CA LEU A 28 -10.31 4.72 14.87
C LEU A 28 -10.78 3.30 15.17
N GLY A 29 -11.22 3.09 16.41
CA GLY A 29 -11.62 1.78 16.92
C GLY A 29 -10.47 0.92 17.45
N VAL A 30 -9.20 1.30 17.26
CA VAL A 30 -8.05 0.56 17.82
C VAL A 30 -7.08 1.49 18.55
N PRO A 31 -7.07 1.48 19.90
CA PRO A 31 -6.19 2.32 20.69
C PRO A 31 -4.71 2.14 20.36
N SER A 32 -3.95 3.24 20.42
CA SER A 32 -2.50 3.25 20.24
C SER A 32 -1.99 2.78 18.85
N GLN A 33 -2.87 2.75 17.84
CA GLN A 33 -2.50 2.43 16.47
C GLN A 33 -2.71 3.63 15.55
N SER A 34 -1.79 3.80 14.60
CA SER A 34 -1.83 4.89 13.63
C SER A 34 -1.36 4.37 12.27
N PHE A 35 -1.93 4.92 11.19
CA PHE A 35 -1.31 4.91 9.89
C PHE A 35 -0.05 5.78 9.90
N ASN A 36 0.85 5.50 8.97
CA ASN A 36 2.16 6.16 8.86
C ASN A 36 2.40 6.64 7.43
N PHE A 37 3.45 7.43 7.24
CA PHE A 37 3.83 7.90 5.90
C PHE A 37 4.38 6.77 5.01
N PHE A 38 4.72 5.60 5.56
CA PHE A 38 5.04 4.42 4.73
C PHE A 38 3.86 4.00 3.83
N GLN A 39 2.60 4.29 4.22
CA GLN A 39 1.42 4.07 3.36
C GLN A 39 1.51 4.83 2.02
N PHE A 40 2.25 5.94 1.96
CA PHE A 40 2.41 6.78 0.77
C PHE A 40 3.44 6.21 -0.20
N ILE A 41 4.38 5.38 0.27
CA ILE A 41 5.54 4.96 -0.53
C ILE A 41 5.72 3.45 -0.63
N GLY A 42 5.10 2.66 0.25
CA GLY A 42 5.14 1.20 0.17
C GLY A 42 4.66 0.65 -1.18
N PRO A 43 3.47 1.06 -1.69
CA PRO A 43 2.90 0.42 -2.87
C PRO A 43 3.73 0.65 -4.15
N MET A 44 4.44 1.77 -4.24
CA MET A 44 5.27 2.09 -5.40
C MET A 44 6.52 1.21 -5.52
N GLY A 45 6.95 0.49 -4.47
CA GLY A 45 8.09 -0.42 -4.56
C GLY A 45 7.93 -1.43 -5.71
N ALA A 46 6.73 -1.96 -5.89
CA ALA A 46 6.40 -2.88 -6.98
C ALA A 46 6.34 -2.23 -8.38
N GLY A 47 6.13 -0.91 -8.43
CA GLY A 47 6.19 -0.12 -9.67
C GLY A 47 7.63 0.19 -10.09
N ILE A 48 8.51 0.52 -9.13
CA ILE A 48 9.91 0.90 -9.37
C ILE A 48 10.82 -0.29 -9.59
N PHE A 49 10.62 -1.40 -8.88
CA PHE A 49 11.39 -2.62 -9.10
C PHE A 49 10.68 -3.50 -10.14
N ASN A 50 10.14 -4.62 -9.68
CA ASN A 50 9.12 -5.40 -10.35
C ASN A 50 8.14 -5.88 -9.27
N THR A 51 7.02 -6.47 -9.66
CA THR A 51 5.98 -6.86 -8.72
C THR A 51 6.50 -7.72 -7.57
N THR A 52 7.26 -8.78 -7.87
CA THR A 52 7.80 -9.70 -6.85
C THR A 52 8.79 -9.01 -5.92
N LEU A 53 9.80 -8.34 -6.48
CA LEU A 53 10.83 -7.67 -5.67
C LEU A 53 10.26 -6.51 -4.85
N GLY A 54 9.24 -5.80 -5.37
CA GLY A 54 8.59 -4.73 -4.62
C GLY A 54 7.72 -5.24 -3.47
N VAL A 55 7.06 -6.38 -3.63
CA VAL A 55 6.34 -7.02 -2.51
C VAL A 55 7.33 -7.49 -1.44
N VAL A 56 8.44 -8.11 -1.86
CA VAL A 56 9.51 -8.55 -0.95
C VAL A 56 10.15 -7.36 -0.24
N SER A 57 10.39 -6.24 -0.92
CA SER A 57 10.96 -5.05 -0.29
C SER A 57 10.04 -4.43 0.74
N VAL A 58 8.73 -4.42 0.48
CA VAL A 58 7.71 -3.97 1.45
C VAL A 58 7.69 -4.88 2.67
N LEU A 59 7.68 -6.20 2.49
CA LEU A 59 7.77 -7.14 3.61
C LEU A 59 9.05 -6.93 4.42
N PHE A 60 10.18 -6.71 3.74
CA PHE A 60 11.45 -6.45 4.41
C PHE A 60 11.40 -5.19 5.28
N VAL A 61 10.81 -4.09 4.78
CA VAL A 61 10.60 -2.86 5.56
C VAL A 61 9.70 -3.11 6.76
N GLU A 62 8.58 -3.83 6.59
CA GLU A 62 7.65 -4.18 7.67
C GLU A 62 8.35 -4.99 8.77
N VAL A 63 9.13 -6.00 8.39
CA VAL A 63 9.91 -6.83 9.34
C VAL A 63 10.97 -6.00 10.05
N LEU A 64 11.74 -5.18 9.35
CA LEU A 64 12.73 -4.30 9.97
C LEU A 64 12.09 -3.33 10.95
N ASN A 65 10.97 -2.71 10.56
CA ASN A 65 10.26 -1.80 11.44
C ASN A 65 9.73 -2.53 12.69
N PHE A 66 9.21 -3.75 12.53
CA PHE A 66 8.78 -4.59 13.65
C PHE A 66 9.92 -4.84 14.64
N LEU A 67 11.10 -5.21 14.14
CA LEU A 67 12.31 -5.43 14.96
C LEU A 67 12.74 -4.16 15.70
N ILE A 68 12.75 -3.00 15.01
CA ILE A 68 13.11 -1.70 15.61
C ILE A 68 12.09 -1.27 16.67
N SER A 69 10.81 -1.54 16.44
CA SER A 69 9.72 -1.13 17.34
C SER A 69 9.66 -1.96 18.63
N GLY A 70 10.34 -3.10 18.70
CA GLY A 70 10.30 -4.00 19.86
C GLY A 70 8.91 -4.53 20.21
N LYS A 71 7.99 -4.59 19.23
CA LYS A 71 6.61 -5.07 19.45
C LYS A 71 6.61 -6.57 19.72
N ALA A 72 5.66 -7.03 20.52
CA ALA A 72 5.45 -8.46 20.73
C ALA A 72 5.06 -9.15 19.41
N LEU A 73 5.57 -10.36 19.19
CA LEU A 73 5.17 -11.19 18.06
C LEU A 73 3.87 -11.93 18.42
N ASP A 74 2.74 -11.38 17.99
CA ASP A 74 1.43 -11.99 18.13
C ASP A 74 0.77 -12.24 16.75
N PRO A 75 -0.28 -13.07 16.66
CA PRO A 75 -0.94 -13.37 15.38
C PRO A 75 -1.45 -12.12 14.66
N ILE A 76 -1.90 -11.10 15.40
CA ILE A 76 -2.36 -9.86 14.79
C ILE A 76 -1.20 -9.07 14.16
N THR A 77 -0.03 -9.06 14.77
CA THR A 77 1.18 -8.44 14.22
C THR A 77 1.62 -9.13 12.93
N LEU A 78 1.53 -10.46 12.85
CA LEU A 78 1.81 -11.19 11.61
C LEU A 78 0.84 -10.83 10.49
N VAL A 79 -0.47 -10.77 10.78
CA VAL A 79 -1.47 -10.38 9.80
C VAL A 79 -1.27 -8.93 9.35
N ARG A 80 -0.74 -8.05 10.20
CA ARG A 80 -0.48 -6.64 9.86
C ARG A 80 0.66 -6.41 8.85
N PHE A 81 1.48 -7.41 8.55
CA PHE A 81 2.43 -7.30 7.43
C PHE A 81 1.74 -7.40 6.06
N THR A 82 0.55 -7.98 6.02
CA THR A 82 -0.12 -8.32 4.76
C THR A 82 -0.72 -7.14 3.99
N PRO A 83 -1.35 -6.10 4.61
CA PRO A 83 -2.02 -5.04 3.86
C PRO A 83 -1.11 -4.33 2.85
N MET A 84 0.09 -3.93 3.29
CA MET A 84 1.03 -3.20 2.44
C MET A 84 1.65 -4.08 1.36
N MET A 85 1.91 -5.35 1.66
CA MET A 85 2.37 -6.31 0.65
C MET A 85 1.36 -6.44 -0.48
N PHE A 86 0.07 -6.56 -0.16
CA PHE A 86 -0.97 -6.67 -1.17
C PHE A 86 -1.27 -5.35 -1.88
N ALA A 87 -1.09 -4.20 -1.23
CA ALA A 87 -1.12 -2.91 -1.91
C ALA A 87 0.01 -2.80 -2.95
N ALA A 88 1.24 -3.22 -2.61
CA ALA A 88 2.34 -3.28 -3.54
C ALA A 88 2.07 -4.27 -4.69
N PHE A 89 1.58 -5.46 -4.38
CA PHE A 89 1.17 -6.44 -5.39
C PHE A 89 0.12 -5.83 -6.34
N TYR A 90 -0.94 -5.23 -5.81
CA TYR A 90 -1.98 -4.60 -6.62
C TYR A 90 -1.42 -3.48 -7.51
N PHE A 91 -0.59 -2.60 -6.95
CA PHE A 91 -0.02 -1.45 -7.65
C PHE A 91 0.92 -1.86 -8.79
N GLY A 92 1.79 -2.84 -8.56
CA GLY A 92 2.79 -3.28 -9.54
C GLY A 92 2.32 -4.39 -10.48
N SER A 93 1.19 -5.04 -10.21
CA SER A 93 0.64 -6.13 -11.04
C SER A 93 -0.25 -5.57 -12.14
N LYS A 94 -0.13 -6.13 -13.36
CA LYS A 94 -1.08 -5.93 -14.47
C LYS A 94 -2.09 -7.08 -14.60
N SER A 95 -1.98 -8.08 -13.74
CA SER A 95 -2.88 -9.24 -13.80
C SER A 95 -4.27 -8.84 -13.32
N LYS A 96 -5.29 -9.25 -14.07
CA LYS A 96 -6.69 -9.13 -13.63
C LYS A 96 -6.94 -9.90 -12.32
N SER A 97 -6.12 -10.89 -11.98
CA SER A 97 -6.24 -11.65 -10.72
C SER A 97 -6.06 -10.78 -9.47
N ARG A 98 -5.51 -9.55 -9.57
CA ARG A 98 -5.42 -8.61 -8.44
C ARG A 98 -6.78 -8.25 -7.83
N VAL A 99 -7.88 -8.40 -8.57
CA VAL A 99 -9.24 -8.15 -8.07
C VAL A 99 -9.78 -9.28 -7.18
N ILE A 100 -9.15 -10.46 -7.18
CA ILE A 100 -9.60 -11.59 -6.35
C ILE A 100 -9.49 -11.23 -4.87
N VAL A 101 -8.41 -10.55 -4.48
CA VAL A 101 -8.14 -10.17 -3.08
C VAL A 101 -9.27 -9.31 -2.49
N PRO A 102 -9.64 -8.15 -3.08
CA PRO A 102 -10.75 -7.35 -2.53
C PRO A 102 -12.09 -8.09 -2.58
N LEU A 103 -12.36 -8.93 -3.58
CA LEU A 103 -13.60 -9.72 -3.66
C LEU A 103 -13.69 -10.81 -2.58
N VAL A 104 -12.58 -11.50 -2.30
CA VAL A 104 -12.51 -12.47 -1.20
C VAL A 104 -12.67 -11.76 0.14
N CYS A 105 -12.04 -10.60 0.33
CA CYS A 105 -12.24 -9.79 1.54
C CYS A 105 -13.71 -9.39 1.70
N MET A 106 -14.39 -9.00 0.61
CA MET A 106 -15.83 -8.70 0.57
C MET A 106 -16.66 -9.87 1.08
N GLY A 107 -16.42 -11.07 0.57
CA GLY A 107 -17.07 -12.28 1.04
C GLY A 107 -16.81 -12.54 2.52
N LEU A 108 -15.54 -12.52 2.96
CA LEU A 108 -15.15 -12.78 4.35
C LEU A 108 -15.77 -11.78 5.34
N PHE A 109 -15.90 -10.51 4.95
CA PHE A 109 -16.52 -9.49 5.78
C PHE A 109 -18.02 -9.74 5.93
N VAL A 110 -18.73 -10.00 4.83
CA VAL A 110 -20.19 -10.24 4.86
C VAL A 110 -20.55 -11.58 5.54
N LEU A 111 -19.67 -12.57 5.47
CA LEU A 111 -19.87 -13.85 6.16
C LEU A 111 -19.80 -13.72 7.68
N ASN A 112 -18.99 -12.79 8.20
CA ASN A 112 -18.86 -12.52 9.62
C ASN A 112 -20.16 -11.90 10.20
N PRO A 113 -20.64 -12.31 11.40
CA PRO A 113 -21.89 -11.79 11.98
C PRO A 113 -21.94 -10.27 12.16
N ILE A 114 -20.82 -9.63 12.51
CA ILE A 114 -20.75 -8.18 12.68
C ILE A 114 -20.61 -7.51 11.31
N GLY A 115 -19.73 -8.01 10.45
CA GLY A 115 -19.55 -7.46 9.12
C GLY A 115 -20.81 -7.56 8.24
N ARG A 116 -21.68 -8.55 8.46
CA ARG A 116 -23.00 -8.65 7.83
C ARG A 116 -23.92 -7.49 8.19
N GLN A 117 -23.87 -6.99 9.42
CA GLN A 117 -24.69 -5.86 9.85
C GLN A 117 -24.23 -4.54 9.20
N ALA A 118 -22.94 -4.45 8.89
CA ALA A 118 -22.33 -3.31 8.19
C ALA A 118 -21.91 -3.66 6.74
N TRP A 119 -22.64 -4.55 6.06
CA TRP A 119 -22.21 -5.12 4.77
C TRP A 119 -21.87 -4.06 3.71
N TYR A 120 -22.55 -2.91 3.73
CA TYR A 120 -22.33 -1.79 2.81
C TYR A 120 -20.94 -1.18 2.95
N TYR A 121 -20.29 -1.31 4.10
CA TYR A 121 -18.89 -0.90 4.29
C TYR A 121 -17.95 -1.61 3.32
N SER A 122 -18.22 -2.88 3.01
CA SER A 122 -17.43 -3.66 2.06
C SER A 122 -17.52 -3.16 0.61
N LEU A 123 -18.52 -2.34 0.26
CA LEU A 123 -18.68 -1.78 -1.10
C LEU A 123 -17.51 -0.90 -1.54
N PHE A 124 -16.74 -0.36 -0.61
CA PHE A 124 -15.45 0.28 -0.91
C PHE A 124 -14.52 -0.62 -1.71
N TRP A 125 -14.64 -1.94 -1.59
CA TRP A 125 -13.78 -2.89 -2.27
C TRP A 125 -14.21 -3.19 -3.70
N LEU A 126 -15.31 -2.60 -4.16
CA LEU A 126 -15.59 -2.48 -5.59
C LEU A 126 -14.70 -1.43 -6.27
N ILE A 127 -14.13 -0.47 -5.51
CA ILE A 127 -13.20 0.54 -6.04
C ILE A 127 -11.95 -0.10 -6.64
N PRO A 128 -11.21 -1.00 -5.96
CA PRO A 128 -10.08 -1.70 -6.59
C PRO A 128 -10.54 -2.60 -7.74
N VAL A 129 -11.75 -3.17 -7.72
CA VAL A 129 -12.26 -3.93 -8.87
C VAL A 129 -12.43 -3.03 -10.10
N ALA A 130 -13.07 -1.86 -9.91
CA ALA A 130 -13.27 -0.89 -10.98
C ALA A 130 -11.96 -0.24 -11.44
N ALA A 131 -11.08 0.13 -10.50
CA ALA A 131 -9.78 0.72 -10.80
C ALA A 131 -8.90 -0.22 -11.63
N ALA A 132 -9.07 -1.54 -11.50
CA ALA A 132 -8.34 -2.50 -12.32
C ALA A 132 -8.67 -2.43 -13.82
N LEU A 133 -9.78 -1.77 -14.21
CA LEU A 133 -10.16 -1.54 -15.61
C LEU A 133 -9.36 -0.39 -16.26
N TRP A 134 -8.75 0.49 -15.46
CA TRP A 134 -8.02 1.68 -15.92
C TRP A 134 -6.62 1.76 -15.31
N GLU A 135 -5.86 0.67 -15.45
CA GLU A 135 -4.56 0.52 -14.79
C GLU A 135 -3.47 1.49 -15.24
N ASP A 136 -3.64 2.12 -16.40
CA ASP A 136 -2.75 3.17 -16.91
C ASP A 136 -2.94 4.52 -16.19
N LYS A 137 -4.03 4.69 -15.44
CA LYS A 137 -4.30 5.91 -14.68
C LYS A 137 -3.67 5.79 -13.29
N LEU A 138 -2.58 6.51 -13.06
CA LEU A 138 -1.81 6.44 -11.81
C LEU A 138 -2.69 6.60 -10.58
N PHE A 139 -3.56 7.61 -10.56
CA PHE A 139 -4.43 7.85 -9.42
C PHE A 139 -5.38 6.67 -9.14
N LEU A 140 -5.99 6.07 -10.18
CA LEU A 140 -6.85 4.90 -10.00
C LEU A 140 -6.05 3.67 -9.56
N ARG A 141 -4.84 3.50 -10.08
CA ARG A 141 -3.92 2.44 -9.63
C ARG A 141 -3.54 2.61 -8.15
N SER A 142 -3.23 3.83 -7.73
CA SER A 142 -2.97 4.19 -6.32
C SER A 142 -4.20 3.97 -5.43
N LEU A 143 -5.39 4.35 -5.93
CA LEU A 143 -6.67 4.16 -5.25
C LEU A 143 -6.97 2.67 -5.05
N GLY A 144 -6.79 1.85 -6.08
CA GLY A 144 -6.96 0.40 -5.97
C GLY A 144 -5.96 -0.24 -5.01
N ALA A 145 -4.71 0.24 -4.98
CA ALA A 145 -3.69 -0.26 -4.05
C ALA A 145 -4.08 0.01 -2.58
N THR A 146 -4.44 1.25 -2.25
CA THR A 146 -4.80 1.62 -0.87
C THR A 146 -6.13 1.00 -0.42
N PHE A 147 -7.11 0.85 -1.30
CA PHE A 147 -8.34 0.12 -0.97
C PHE A 147 -8.12 -1.39 -0.86
N THR A 148 -7.13 -1.97 -1.55
CA THR A 148 -6.74 -3.37 -1.36
C THR A 148 -6.09 -3.61 0.00
N ALA A 149 -5.16 -2.73 0.42
CA ALA A 149 -4.63 -2.76 1.79
C ALA A 149 -5.75 -2.63 2.82
N HIS A 150 -6.66 -1.69 2.60
CA HIS A 150 -7.81 -1.48 3.47
C HIS A 150 -8.72 -2.72 3.55
N ALA A 151 -9.00 -3.40 2.43
CA ALA A 151 -9.83 -4.61 2.44
C ALA A 151 -9.24 -5.69 3.36
N ILE A 152 -7.94 -5.96 3.22
CA ILE A 152 -7.24 -6.96 4.05
C ILE A 152 -7.18 -6.51 5.51
N GLY A 153 -6.82 -5.24 5.76
CA GLY A 153 -6.74 -4.69 7.10
C GLY A 153 -8.09 -4.75 7.82
N SER A 154 -9.17 -4.39 7.14
CA SER A 154 -10.52 -4.40 7.71
C SER A 154 -11.01 -5.81 8.02
N VAL A 155 -10.76 -6.80 7.15
CA VAL A 155 -11.07 -8.20 7.47
C VAL A 155 -10.21 -8.71 8.63
N ALA A 156 -8.91 -8.42 8.63
CA ALA A 156 -8.04 -8.79 9.75
C ALA A 156 -8.54 -8.25 11.09
N PHE A 157 -8.93 -6.97 11.13
CA PHE A 157 -9.39 -6.31 12.35
C PHE A 157 -10.78 -6.79 12.77
N LEU A 158 -11.67 -7.05 11.81
CA LEU A 158 -12.99 -7.62 12.07
C LEU A 158 -12.90 -8.95 12.82
N TYR A 159 -12.00 -9.83 12.39
CA TYR A 159 -11.83 -11.15 13.00
C TYR A 159 -10.96 -11.11 14.27
N ALA A 160 -10.12 -10.09 14.46
CA ALA A 160 -9.23 -9.98 15.63
C ALA A 160 -9.84 -9.21 16.80
N PHE A 161 -10.67 -8.19 16.55
CA PHE A 161 -11.08 -7.22 17.58
C PHE A 161 -12.59 -7.12 17.78
N SER A 162 -13.41 -7.84 17.01
CA SER A 162 -14.88 -7.82 17.13
C SER A 162 -15.46 -6.40 17.17
N ILE A 163 -14.92 -5.50 16.34
CA ILE A 163 -15.30 -4.08 16.29
C ILE A 163 -16.80 -3.96 15.99
N PRO A 164 -17.60 -3.24 16.81
CA PRO A 164 -19.05 -3.12 16.63
C PRO A 164 -19.48 -2.60 15.26
N ALA A 165 -20.66 -3.01 14.79
CA ALA A 165 -21.20 -2.66 13.47
C ALA A 165 -21.28 -1.14 13.25
N GLU A 166 -21.63 -0.39 14.30
CA GLU A 166 -21.79 1.06 14.29
C GLU A 166 -20.46 1.78 14.01
N VAL A 167 -19.34 1.23 14.50
CA VAL A 167 -18.01 1.80 14.23
C VAL A 167 -17.69 1.70 12.75
N TRP A 168 -18.03 0.58 12.09
CA TRP A 168 -17.87 0.44 10.64
C TRP A 168 -18.72 1.47 9.87
N THR A 169 -19.93 1.77 10.34
CA THR A 169 -20.76 2.84 9.76
C THR A 169 -20.10 4.22 9.91
N THR A 170 -19.60 4.55 11.10
CA THR A 170 -18.89 5.83 11.35
C THR A 170 -17.62 5.94 10.53
N LEU A 171 -16.95 4.82 10.26
CA LEU A 171 -15.74 4.77 9.44
C LEU A 171 -15.99 5.09 7.97
N LEU A 172 -17.23 5.10 7.45
CA LEU A 172 -17.49 5.34 6.02
C LEU A 172 -16.84 6.64 5.49
N PRO A 173 -17.18 7.85 5.98
CA PRO A 173 -16.58 9.10 5.47
C PRO A 173 -15.07 9.17 5.74
N ILE A 174 -14.63 8.58 6.86
CA ILE A 174 -13.24 8.62 7.31
C ILE A 174 -12.37 7.75 6.40
N THR A 175 -12.85 6.54 6.09
CA THR A 175 -12.22 5.60 5.17
C THR A 175 -12.08 6.24 3.80
N ALA A 176 -13.16 6.87 3.29
CA ALA A 176 -13.10 7.56 2.00
C ALA A 176 -12.02 8.64 1.99
N PHE A 177 -12.01 9.51 3.01
CA PHE A 177 -11.01 10.58 3.14
C PHE A 177 -9.59 10.02 3.19
N GLU A 178 -9.31 9.09 4.11
CA GLU A 178 -7.99 8.49 4.28
C GLU A 178 -7.51 7.80 3.01
N ARG A 179 -8.38 7.00 2.36
CA ARG A 179 -7.98 6.29 1.14
C ARG A 179 -7.71 7.25 -0.01
N ILE A 180 -8.46 8.34 -0.13
CA ILE A 180 -8.15 9.39 -1.11
C ILE A 180 -6.82 10.06 -0.78
N SER A 181 -6.57 10.42 0.49
CA SER A 181 -5.29 11.00 0.92
C SER A 181 -4.11 10.09 0.61
N PHE A 182 -4.22 8.78 0.90
CA PHE A 182 -3.17 7.83 0.55
C PHE A 182 -3.02 7.67 -0.96
N ALA A 183 -4.10 7.66 -1.73
CA ALA A 183 -4.02 7.56 -3.20
C ALA A 183 -3.32 8.78 -3.81
N ILE A 184 -3.60 9.99 -3.31
CA ILE A 184 -2.88 11.23 -3.67
C ILE A 184 -1.40 11.07 -3.30
N GLY A 185 -1.13 10.66 -2.06
CA GLY A 185 0.21 10.43 -1.53
C GLY A 185 1.05 9.50 -2.40
N ILE A 186 0.52 8.30 -2.68
CA ILE A 186 1.16 7.30 -3.55
C ILE A 186 1.42 7.87 -4.94
N SER A 187 0.48 8.61 -5.50
CA SER A 187 0.63 9.19 -6.84
C SER A 187 1.74 10.25 -6.87
N ILE A 188 1.76 11.17 -5.90
CA ILE A 188 2.80 12.20 -5.78
C ILE A 188 4.17 11.55 -5.56
N SER A 189 4.27 10.60 -4.63
CA SER A 189 5.51 9.89 -4.36
C SER A 189 6.04 9.15 -5.58
N TYR A 190 5.16 8.50 -6.35
CA TYR A 190 5.55 7.79 -7.56
C TYR A 190 6.10 8.74 -8.64
N ILE A 191 5.45 9.88 -8.86
CA ILE A 191 5.93 10.91 -9.80
C ILE A 191 7.29 11.46 -9.35
N ALA A 192 7.41 11.81 -8.07
CA ALA A 192 8.64 12.36 -7.50
C ALA A 192 9.81 11.38 -7.66
N VAL A 193 9.60 10.11 -7.33
CA VAL A 193 10.64 9.08 -7.42
C VAL A 193 11.02 8.81 -8.88
N ASN A 194 10.06 8.68 -9.79
CA ASN A 194 10.38 8.53 -11.22
C ASN A 194 11.17 9.72 -11.77
N THR A 195 10.81 10.94 -11.37
CA THR A 195 11.52 12.15 -11.77
C THR A 195 12.95 12.16 -11.23
N ILE A 196 13.14 11.87 -9.94
CA ILE A 196 14.48 11.82 -9.31
C ILE A 196 15.35 10.73 -9.95
N LEU A 197 14.80 9.52 -10.14
CA LEU A 197 15.51 8.42 -10.78
C LEU A 197 15.91 8.78 -12.22
N ASN A 198 15.02 9.43 -12.97
CA ASN A 198 15.35 9.89 -14.31
C ASN A 198 16.51 10.89 -14.30
N SER A 199 16.47 11.89 -13.41
CA SER A 199 17.53 12.91 -13.33
C SER A 199 18.91 12.35 -12.99
N ILE A 200 18.99 11.26 -12.23
CA ILE A 200 20.28 10.64 -11.86
C ILE A 200 20.69 9.50 -12.82
N SER A 201 19.81 9.09 -13.74
CA SER A 201 20.08 7.98 -14.67
C SER A 201 21.25 8.24 -15.63
N SER A 202 21.55 9.51 -15.92
CA SER A 202 22.73 9.91 -16.71
C SER A 202 24.06 9.69 -15.97
N ARG A 203 24.03 9.57 -14.63
CA ARG A 203 25.22 9.43 -13.78
C ARG A 203 25.34 8.03 -13.17
N VAL A 204 24.24 7.28 -13.13
CA VAL A 204 24.15 5.98 -12.47
C VAL A 204 23.39 5.00 -13.37
N ASP A 205 23.94 3.79 -13.53
CA ASP A 205 23.23 2.70 -14.23
C ASP A 205 22.00 2.25 -13.44
N LEU A 206 20.82 2.62 -13.93
CA LEU A 206 19.51 2.31 -13.33
C LEU A 206 18.73 1.22 -14.09
N ARG A 207 19.36 0.46 -14.99
CA ARG A 207 18.65 -0.54 -15.83
C ARG A 207 17.85 -1.59 -15.05
N ALA A 208 18.16 -1.78 -13.77
CA ALA A 208 17.43 -2.68 -12.90
C ALA A 208 16.13 -2.12 -12.32
N LEU A 209 15.94 -0.81 -12.39
CA LEU A 209 14.74 -0.11 -11.95
C LEU A 209 13.88 0.20 -13.17
N ARG A 210 12.57 0.18 -12.97
CA ARG A 210 11.56 0.60 -13.94
C ARG A 210 11.26 2.07 -13.70
N ILE A 211 11.93 2.92 -14.49
CA ILE A 211 11.55 4.32 -14.63
C ILE A 211 10.39 4.36 -15.63
N ASP A 212 9.25 4.88 -15.20
CA ASP A 212 8.07 5.04 -16.04
C ASP A 212 8.07 6.45 -16.64
N PRO A 213 8.37 6.61 -17.94
CA PRO A 213 8.54 7.91 -18.57
C PRO A 213 7.26 8.75 -18.55
N LYS A 214 6.07 8.13 -18.39
CA LYS A 214 4.80 8.85 -18.27
C LYS A 214 4.72 9.74 -17.02
N TYR A 215 5.56 9.48 -16.02
CA TYR A 215 5.52 10.14 -14.72
C TYR A 215 6.83 10.87 -14.37
N VAL A 216 7.63 11.19 -15.39
CA VAL A 216 8.82 12.05 -15.26
C VAL A 216 8.41 13.49 -15.60
N LEU A 217 8.56 14.43 -14.65
CA LEU A 217 8.17 15.83 -14.85
C LEU A 217 9.19 16.62 -15.68
N PHE A 218 10.47 16.31 -15.50
CA PHE A 218 11.58 17.00 -16.17
C PHE A 218 12.41 15.97 -16.91
N THR A 219 12.37 15.99 -18.24
CA THR A 219 13.34 15.27 -19.05
C THR A 219 14.65 16.04 -18.98
N THR A 220 15.72 15.37 -18.55
CA THR A 220 17.07 15.85 -18.81
C THR A 220 17.22 15.87 -20.32
N ARG A 221 17.23 17.07 -20.92
CA ARG A 221 17.67 17.23 -22.31
C ARG A 221 19.15 16.86 -22.33
N ASP A 222 19.48 15.82 -23.07
CA ASP A 222 20.86 15.53 -23.47
C ASP A 222 21.39 16.66 -24.36
#